data_AF-A0A1I7W7S7-F1
#
_entry.id   AF-A0A1I7W7S7-F1
#
_cell.length_a   1.000
_cell.length_b   1.000
_cell.length_c   1.000
_cell.angle_alpha   90.00
_cell.angle_beta   90.00
_cell.angle_gamma   90.00
#
_symmetry.space_group_name_H-M   'P 1'
#
loop_
_entity.id
_entity.type
_entity.pdbx_description
1 polymer ?
#
loop_
_entity_poly.entity_id
_entity_poly.type
_entity_poly.pdbx_seq_one_letter_code
_entity_poly.pdbx_strand_id
1 'polypeptide(L)'
;MNMAEILIIRSEVAHISLDEVKGRFKDRYIFQDSHGLIRYQSRMLRSDLGYHVKNPIFVPKISKVSPLIVEETHVTNGQCVTKWTMAYDTA
;
A
#
# COMPACT_ATOMS: atom_id res chain seq x y z
N MET A 1 12.77 4.33 -3.40
CA MET A 1 11.70 4.51 -4.40
C MET A 1 12.10 5.65 -5.31
N ASN A 2 12.15 5.42 -6.62
CA ASN A 2 12.50 6.43 -7.61
C ASN A 2 11.27 7.24 -8.05
N MET A 3 11.45 8.29 -8.85
CA MET A 3 10.34 9.14 -9.28
C MET A 3 9.36 8.46 -10.22
N ALA A 4 9.81 7.50 -11.04
CA ALA A 4 8.93 6.77 -11.94
C ALA A 4 7.93 5.91 -11.14
N GLU A 5 8.41 5.18 -10.13
CA GLU A 5 7.57 4.39 -9.21
C GLU A 5 6.52 5.27 -8.52
N ILE A 6 6.94 6.43 -8.01
CA ILE A 6 6.03 7.39 -7.36
C ILE A 6 4.96 7.86 -8.35
N LEU A 7 5.33 8.21 -9.58
CA LEU A 7 4.38 8.67 -10.59
C LEU A 7 3.37 7.60 -10.96
N ILE A 8 3.82 6.35 -11.16
CA ILE A 8 2.94 5.22 -11.47
C ILE A 8 1.92 5.02 -10.34
N ILE A 9 2.39 4.88 -9.10
CA ILE A 9 1.50 4.66 -7.96
C ILE A 9 0.56 5.84 -7.78
N ARG A 10 1.06 7.09 -7.89
CA ARG A 10 0.23 8.28 -7.78
C ARG A 10 -0.88 8.31 -8.84
N SER A 11 -0.57 7.92 -10.07
CA SER A 11 -1.56 7.87 -11.15
C SER A 11 -2.65 6.82 -10.89
N GLU A 12 -2.27 5.67 -10.33
CA GLU A 12 -3.20 4.60 -9.98
C GLU A 12 -4.13 5.00 -8.83
N VAL A 13 -3.68 5.83 -7.89
CA VAL A 13 -4.50 6.25 -6.74
C VAL A 13 -5.19 7.59 -6.93
N ALA A 14 -4.94 8.30 -8.04
CA ALA A 14 -5.44 9.66 -8.28
C ALA A 14 -6.97 9.77 -8.27
N HIS A 15 -7.68 8.68 -8.54
CA HIS A 15 -9.15 8.62 -8.53
C HIS A 15 -9.75 8.40 -7.14
N ILE A 16 -8.94 8.25 -6.10
CA ILE A 16 -9.37 7.97 -4.72
C ILE A 16 -9.01 9.15 -3.83
N SER A 17 -9.99 9.67 -3.10
CA SER A 17 -9.76 10.77 -2.16
C SER A 17 -9.23 10.29 -0.80
N LEU A 18 -8.47 11.13 -0.11
CA LEU A 18 -7.99 10.83 1.25
C LEU A 18 -9.16 10.58 2.23
N ASP A 19 -10.23 11.35 2.11
CA ASP A 19 -11.39 11.26 3.00
C ASP A 19 -12.16 9.96 2.77
N GLU A 20 -12.25 9.49 1.53
CA GLU A 20 -12.82 8.18 1.22
C GLU A 20 -12.02 7.05 1.89
N VAL A 21 -10.69 7.10 1.84
CA VAL A 21 -9.84 6.09 2.50
C VAL A 21 -9.99 6.16 4.02
N LYS A 22 -10.02 7.36 4.61
CA LYS A 22 -10.28 7.56 6.04
C LYS A 22 -11.65 7.04 6.47
N GLY A 23 -12.67 7.23 5.64
CA GLY A 23 -14.03 6.72 5.89
C GLY A 23 -14.09 5.19 5.95
N ARG A 24 -13.28 4.51 5.13
CA ARG A 24 -13.17 3.04 5.09
C ARG A 24 -12.38 2.46 6.28
N PHE A 25 -11.31 3.13 6.72
CA PHE A 25 -10.41 2.63 7.78
C PHE A 25 -10.35 3.59 8.97
N LYS A 26 -11.45 3.65 9.73
CA LYS A 26 -11.64 4.62 10.83
C LYS A 26 -10.68 4.45 12.00
N ASP A 27 -10.13 3.26 12.16
CA ASP A 27 -9.20 2.88 13.23
C ASP A 27 -7.73 3.20 12.92
N ARG A 28 -7.45 3.67 11.69
CA ARG A 28 -6.09 3.89 11.21
C ARG A 28 -5.82 5.37 11.00
N TYR A 29 -4.61 5.79 11.35
CA TYR A 29 -4.14 7.11 10.98
C TYR A 29 -3.67 7.09 9.52
N ILE A 30 -4.37 7.84 8.67
CA ILE A 30 -4.14 7.91 7.23
C ILE A 30 -3.86 9.35 6.83
N PHE A 31 -2.82 9.55 6.04
CA PHE A 31 -2.37 10.88 5.61
C PHE A 31 -1.84 10.84 4.18
N GLN A 32 -1.70 12.01 3.57
CA GLN A 32 -1.04 12.17 2.28
C GLN A 32 0.37 12.71 2.50
N ASP A 33 1.38 12.10 1.87
CA ASP A 33 2.77 12.54 1.99
C ASP A 33 3.13 13.69 1.03
N SER A 34 4.38 14.15 1.09
CA SER A 34 4.91 15.23 0.24
C SER A 34 4.91 14.91 -1.27
N HIS A 35 4.77 13.64 -1.65
CA HIS A 35 4.71 13.21 -3.04
C HIS A 35 3.26 13.00 -3.52
N GLY A 36 2.27 13.27 -2.65
CA GLY A 36 0.87 13.07 -2.95
C GLY A 36 0.38 11.64 -2.77
N LEU A 37 1.17 10.76 -2.15
CA LEU A 37 0.80 9.36 -1.91
C LEU A 37 0.03 9.23 -0.60
N ILE A 38 -1.08 8.47 -0.63
CA ILE A 38 -1.84 8.13 0.57
C ILE A 38 -1.08 7.03 1.33
N ARG A 39 -0.89 7.20 2.64
CA ARG A 39 -0.16 6.28 3.51
C ARG A 39 -0.92 5.97 4.78
N TYR A 40 -0.71 4.77 5.29
CA TYR A 40 -1.05 4.42 6.67
C TYR A 40 0.12 4.74 7.57
N GLN A 41 -0.13 5.25 8.76
CA GLN A 41 0.88 5.32 9.81
C GLN A 41 0.78 4.09 10.70
N SER A 42 1.88 3.38 10.88
CA SER A 42 1.96 2.24 11.79
C SER A 42 2.02 2.67 13.25
N ARG A 43 1.70 1.74 14.16
CA ARG A 43 1.86 1.93 15.60
C ARG A 43 3.33 1.93 16.06
N MET A 44 4.26 1.48 15.22
CA MET A 44 5.68 1.33 15.53
C MET A 44 6.47 2.62 15.24
N LEU A 45 6.01 3.77 15.74
CA LEU A 45 6.64 5.06 15.44
C LEU A 45 8.08 5.17 15.94
N ARG A 46 8.35 4.56 17.11
CA ARG A 46 9.63 4.63 17.82
C ARG A 46 10.59 3.49 17.51
N SER A 47 10.23 2.54 16.64
CA SER A 47 11.15 1.47 16.25
C SER A 47 12.28 2.00 15.38
N ASP A 48 13.38 1.27 15.23
CA ASP A 48 14.44 1.61 14.27
C ASP A 48 14.11 1.14 12.84
N LEU A 49 12.82 1.17 12.48
CA LEU A 49 12.37 0.79 11.15
C LEU A 49 12.44 1.98 10.19
N GLY A 50 12.78 1.69 8.94
CA GLY A 50 12.78 2.67 7.86
C GLY A 50 11.40 3.31 7.65
N TYR A 51 11.40 4.54 7.12
CA TYR A 51 10.19 5.34 6.94
C TYR A 51 9.07 4.61 6.19
N HIS A 52 9.40 3.90 5.10
CA HIS A 52 8.41 3.19 4.28
C HIS A 52 7.77 1.99 4.98
N VAL A 53 8.49 1.37 5.93
CA VAL A 53 7.94 0.28 6.75
C VAL A 53 7.00 0.83 7.80
N LYS A 54 7.36 1.98 8.40
CA LYS A 54 6.49 2.67 9.37
C LYS A 54 5.28 3.32 8.72
N ASN A 55 5.40 3.75 7.46
CA ASN A 55 4.38 4.48 6.73
C ASN A 55 4.11 3.83 5.36
N PRO A 56 3.52 2.62 5.34
CA PRO A 56 3.26 1.91 4.09
C PRO A 56 2.28 2.68 3.21
N ILE A 57 2.47 2.54 1.89
CA ILE A 57 1.61 3.16 0.89
C ILE A 57 0.27 2.43 0.83
N PHE A 58 -0.82 3.18 0.77
CA PHE A 58 -2.11 2.64 0.39
C PHE A 58 -2.15 2.40 -1.11
N VAL A 59 -2.36 1.15 -1.51
CA VAL A 59 -2.64 0.79 -2.90
C VAL A 59 -4.03 0.15 -2.94
N PRO A 60 -4.97 0.67 -3.74
CA PRO A 60 -6.31 0.13 -3.80
C PRO A 60 -6.32 -1.23 -4.50
N LYS A 61 -7.19 -2.14 -4.04
CA LYS A 61 -7.31 -3.50 -4.60
C LYS A 61 -7.62 -3.51 -6.10
N ILE A 62 -8.32 -2.48 -6.60
CA ILE A 62 -8.64 -2.34 -8.03
C ILE A 62 -7.45 -1.91 -8.90
N SER A 63 -6.37 -1.41 -8.29
CA SER A 63 -5.16 -1.02 -9.03
C SER A 63 -4.52 -2.24 -9.67
N LYS A 64 -4.10 -2.08 -10.93
CA LYS A 64 -3.35 -3.11 -11.65
C LYS A 64 -1.95 -3.31 -11.10
N VAL A 65 -1.45 -2.37 -10.29
CA VAL A 65 -0.14 -2.45 -9.65
C VAL A 65 -0.17 -3.34 -8.40
N SER A 66 -1.32 -3.48 -7.73
CA SER A 66 -1.50 -4.35 -6.57
C SER A 66 -1.03 -5.80 -6.80
N PRO A 67 -1.51 -6.52 -7.83
CA PRO A 67 -1.06 -7.89 -8.08
C PRO A 67 0.44 -7.97 -8.41
N LEU A 68 1.00 -6.97 -9.12
CA LEU A 68 2.43 -6.94 -9.47
C LEU A 68 3.31 -6.79 -8.22
N ILE A 69 2.92 -5.93 -7.28
CA ILE A 69 3.64 -5.77 -6.00
C ILE A 69 3.62 -7.08 -5.21
N VAL A 70 2.47 -7.74 -5.17
CA VAL A 70 2.28 -9.00 -4.46
C VAL A 70 3.14 -10.11 -5.09
N GLU A 71 3.09 -10.25 -6.41
CA GLU A 71 3.89 -11.21 -7.17
C GLU A 71 5.39 -11.02 -6.93
N GLU A 72 5.89 -9.79 -7.08
CA GLU A 72 7.29 -9.47 -6.82
C GLU A 72 7.66 -9.83 -5.36
N THR A 73 6.85 -9.40 -4.39
CA THR A 73 7.09 -9.70 -2.97
C THR A 73 7.18 -11.21 -2.70
N HIS A 74 6.35 -12.01 -3.39
CA HIS A 74 6.38 -13.48 -3.29
C HIS A 74 7.66 -14.07 -3.90
N VAL A 75 8.04 -13.64 -5.10
CA VAL A 75 9.25 -14.10 -5.80
C VAL A 75 10.49 -13.74 -4.99
N THR A 76 10.61 -12.48 -4.56
CA THR A 76 11.80 -11.97 -3.86
C THR A 76 11.98 -12.62 -2.49
N ASN A 77 10.91 -12.85 -1.73
CA ASN A 77 11.00 -13.38 -0.36
C ASN A 77 10.93 -14.90 -0.28
N GLY A 78 10.92 -15.61 -1.43
CA GLY A 78 10.87 -17.07 -1.48
C GLY A 78 9.61 -17.67 -0.83
N GLN A 79 8.57 -16.85 -0.62
CA GLN A 79 7.30 -17.28 -0.04
C GLN A 79 6.48 -17.98 -1.11
N CYS A 80 6.83 -19.23 -1.39
CA CYS A 80 6.00 -20.15 -2.14
C CYS A 80 4.83 -20.54 -1.25
N VAL A 81 3.72 -19.79 -1.31
CA VAL A 81 2.46 -20.25 -0.71
C VAL A 81 1.39 -20.17 -1.78
N THR A 82 0.84 -21.35 -2.04
CA THR A 82 -0.32 -21.70 -2.85
C THR A 82 -1.40 -20.61 -2.90
N LYS A 83 -2.20 -20.65 -3.99
CA LYS A 83 -3.36 -19.80 -4.37
C LYS A 83 -4.26 -19.21 -3.25
N TRP A 84 -4.14 -19.63 -2.00
CA TRP A 84 -4.83 -19.13 -0.80
C TRP A 84 -4.45 -17.69 -0.40
N THR A 85 -3.21 -17.23 -0.62
CA THR A 85 -2.87 -15.80 -0.35
C THR A 85 -3.42 -14.85 -1.43
N MET A 86 -3.75 -15.40 -2.60
CA MET A 86 -4.54 -14.74 -3.65
C MET A 86 -6.04 -15.05 -3.53
N ALA A 87 -6.49 -15.77 -2.50
CA ALA A 87 -7.93 -15.92 -2.24
C ALA A 87 -8.44 -14.58 -1.71
N TYR A 88 -8.85 -13.76 -2.67
CA TYR A 88 -9.92 -12.79 -2.52
C TYR A 88 -10.87 -13.24 -1.41
N ASP A 89 -10.90 -12.46 -0.33
CA ASP A 89 -12.05 -12.40 0.56
C ASP A 89 -13.24 -12.01 -0.32
N THR A 90 -14.01 -13.02 -0.74
CA THR A 90 -15.36 -12.87 -1.27
C THR A 90 -16.29 -12.83 -0.07
N ALA A 91 -16.48 -11.63 0.46
CA ALA A 91 -17.58 -11.27 1.34
C ALA A 91 -17.90 -9.79 1.13
#